data_AF-A0A2U2Z3W7-F1
#
_entry.id   AF-A0A2U2Z3W7-F1
#
_cell.length_a   1.000
_cell.length_b   1.000
_cell.length_c   1.000
_cell.angle_alpha   90.00
_cell.angle_beta   90.00
_cell.angle_gamma   90.00
#
_symmetry.space_group_name_H-M   'P 1'
#
loop_
_entity.id
_entity.type
_entity.pdbx_description
1 polymer ?
#
loop_
_entity_poly.entity_id
_entity_poly.type
_entity_poly.pdbx_seq_one_letter_code
_entity_poly.pdbx_strand_id
1 'polypeptide(L)'
;MSDDPTIGFLKADVARFCGGLDELAPAIRLRLVVQLRAALEEVTDAALDEGMAAAKAEGWGLRQIGGQVGLSHEKVRYRLAQRAGGDELAGESS
;
A
#
# COMPACT_ATOMS: atom_id res chain seq x y z
N MET A 1 10.92 -1.49 -15.64
CA MET A 1 9.99 -0.52 -15.03
C MET A 1 8.87 -0.32 -16.03
N SER A 2 7.64 -0.66 -15.67
CA SER A 2 6.49 -0.31 -16.51
C SER A 2 6.30 1.20 -16.36
N ASP A 3 6.44 1.96 -17.44
CA ASP A 3 6.15 3.39 -17.46
C ASP A 3 4.62 3.60 -17.55
N ASP A 4 3.91 3.18 -16.51
CA ASP A 4 2.48 3.45 -16.41
C ASP A 4 2.29 4.98 -16.26
N PRO A 5 1.64 5.66 -17.23
CA PRO A 5 1.49 7.11 -17.20
C PRO A 5 0.69 7.58 -15.98
N THR A 6 -0.23 6.77 -15.46
CA THR A 6 -1.02 7.07 -14.26
C THR A 6 -0.13 7.18 -13.03
N ILE A 7 0.81 6.23 -12.87
CA ILE A 7 1.81 6.29 -11.81
C ILE A 7 2.72 7.51 -11.98
N GLY A 8 3.05 7.87 -13.22
CA GLY A 8 3.78 9.09 -13.55
C GLY A 8 3.07 10.36 -13.08
N PHE A 9 1.76 10.48 -13.33
CA PHE A 9 0.95 11.62 -12.89
C PHE A 9 0.87 11.71 -11.36
N LEU A 10 0.59 10.60 -10.66
CA LEU A 10 0.55 10.56 -9.20
C LEU A 10 1.88 10.96 -8.57
N LYS A 11 3.00 10.50 -9.15
CA LYS A 11 4.35 10.90 -8.72
C LYS A 11 4.56 12.41 -8.89
N ALA A 12 4.11 12.99 -10.00
CA ALA A 12 4.22 14.42 -10.25
C ALA A 12 3.37 15.24 -9.27
N ASP A 13 2.18 14.76 -8.92
CA ASP A 13 1.30 15.42 -7.95
C ASP A 13 1.87 15.39 -6.53
N VAL A 14 2.40 14.24 -6.10
CA VAL A 14 3.13 14.12 -4.83
C VAL A 14 4.36 15.03 -4.81
N ALA A 15 5.11 15.10 -5.91
CA ALA A 15 6.27 15.99 -6.01
C ALA A 15 5.86 17.47 -5.90
N ARG A 16 4.75 17.87 -6.55
CA ARG A 16 4.20 19.22 -6.45
C ARG A 16 3.77 19.56 -5.03
N PHE A 17 3.08 18.64 -4.35
CA PHE A 17 2.71 18.81 -2.94
C PHE A 17 3.96 19.03 -2.07
N CYS A 18 4.98 18.17 -2.21
CA CYS A 18 6.21 18.25 -1.44
C CYS A 18 7.00 19.56 -1.71
N GLY A 19 7.04 20.03 -2.95
CA GLY A 19 7.68 21.31 -3.29
C GLY A 19 6.96 22.52 -2.69
N GLY A 20 5.63 22.45 -2.54
CA GLY A 20 4.84 23.47 -1.85
C GLY A 20 5.12 23.59 -0.34
N LEU A 21 5.89 22.66 0.25
CA LEU A 21 6.21 22.68 1.68
C LEU A 21 7.45 23.51 2.03
N ASP A 22 8.22 23.96 1.04
CA ASP A 22 9.53 24.59 1.27
C ASP A 22 9.44 25.95 1.99
N GLU A 23 8.30 26.64 1.91
CA GLU A 23 8.05 27.91 2.62
C GLU A 23 7.58 27.73 4.07
N LEU A 24 7.31 26.50 4.50
CA LEU A 24 6.80 26.20 5.84
C LEU A 24 7.94 26.02 6.86
N ALA A 25 7.63 26.25 8.14
CA ALA A 25 8.54 25.93 9.23
C ALA A 25 8.93 24.43 9.22
N PRO A 26 10.18 24.06 9.59
CA PRO A 26 10.68 22.70 9.48
C PRO A 26 9.79 21.63 10.15
N ALA A 27 9.27 21.94 11.34
CA ALA A 27 8.40 21.02 12.07
C ALA A 27 7.08 20.73 11.33
N ILE A 28 6.53 21.73 10.63
CA ILE A 28 5.29 21.59 9.85
C ILE A 28 5.56 20.75 8.60
N ARG A 29 6.65 21.04 7.89
CA ARG A 29 7.09 20.26 6.72
C ARG A 29 7.21 18.77 7.04
N LEU A 30 7.95 18.44 8.11
CA LEU A 30 8.14 17.04 8.51
C LEU A 30 6.83 16.34 8.85
N ARG A 31 5.94 17.02 9.60
CA ARG A 31 4.63 16.49 9.97
C ARG A 31 3.78 16.17 8.73
N LEU A 32 3.71 17.10 7.78
CA LEU A 32 2.90 16.93 6.57
C LEU A 32 3.44 15.82 5.66
N VAL A 33 4.77 15.69 5.53
CA VAL A 33 5.38 14.58 4.76
C VAL A 33 5.09 13.24 5.42
N VAL A 34 5.16 13.15 6.76
CA VAL A 34 4.81 11.92 7.50
C VAL A 34 3.34 11.57 7.30
N GLN A 35 2.43 12.55 7.39
CA GLN A 35 1.01 12.33 7.13
C GLN A 35 0.74 11.87 5.71
N LEU A 36 1.39 12.47 4.71
CA LEU A 36 1.28 12.05 3.32
C LEU A 36 1.75 10.60 3.13
N ARG A 37 2.91 10.24 3.70
CA ARG A 37 3.44 8.88 3.62
C ARG A 37 2.47 7.87 4.23
N ALA A 38 1.93 8.16 5.40
CA ALA A 38 0.96 7.30 6.07
C ALA A 38 -0.32 7.13 5.24
N ALA A 39 -0.87 8.22 4.70
CA ALA A 39 -2.08 8.17 3.87
C ALA A 39 -1.87 7.36 2.57
N LEU A 40 -0.71 7.50 1.92
CA LEU A 40 -0.36 6.72 0.73
C LEU A 40 -0.12 5.24 1.08
N GLU A 41 0.55 4.96 2.19
CA GLU A 41 0.78 3.59 2.68
C GLU A 41 -0.55 2.90 2.99
N GLU A 42 -1.48 3.56 3.70
CA GLU A 42 -2.80 3.02 4.02
C GLU A 42 -3.56 2.51 2.79
N VAL A 43 -3.71 3.38 1.77
CA VAL A 43 -4.49 3.01 0.57
C VAL A 43 -3.77 1.99 -0.30
N THR A 44 -2.43 2.01 -0.34
CA THR A 44 -1.65 1.08 -1.17
C THR A 44 -1.49 -0.28 -0.50
N ASP A 45 -1.34 -0.36 0.82
CA ASP A 45 -1.30 -1.63 1.54
C ASP A 45 -2.65 -2.36 1.44
N ALA A 46 -3.77 -1.65 1.57
CA ALA A 46 -5.10 -2.24 1.38
C ALA A 46 -5.26 -2.84 -0.02
N ALA A 47 -4.92 -2.08 -1.07
CA ALA A 47 -4.96 -2.57 -2.45
C ALA A 47 -3.98 -3.73 -2.70
N LEU A 48 -2.80 -3.70 -2.08
CA LEU A 48 -1.81 -4.77 -2.19
C LEU A 48 -2.32 -6.07 -1.54
N ASP A 49 -2.96 -5.97 -0.38
CA ASP A 49 -3.55 -7.12 0.33
C ASP A 49 -4.70 -7.75 -0.47
N GLU A 50 -5.55 -6.94 -1.11
CA GLU A 50 -6.58 -7.41 -2.06
C GLU A 50 -5.95 -8.12 -3.26
N GLY A 51 -4.93 -7.53 -3.88
CA GLY A 51 -4.22 -8.14 -5.00
C GLY A 51 -3.56 -9.47 -4.64
N MET A 52 -2.96 -9.57 -3.45
CA MET A 52 -2.41 -10.84 -2.95
C MET A 52 -3.50 -11.89 -2.72
N ALA A 53 -4.67 -11.51 -2.19
CA ALA A 53 -5.79 -12.41 -1.99
C ALA A 53 -6.37 -12.92 -3.32
N ALA A 54 -6.53 -12.04 -4.31
CA ALA A 54 -6.97 -12.41 -5.66
C ALA A 54 -5.98 -13.38 -6.33
N ALA A 55 -4.68 -13.07 -6.30
CA ALA A 55 -3.65 -13.98 -6.82
C ALA A 55 -3.69 -15.34 -6.11
N LYS A 56 -3.93 -15.36 -4.79
CA LYS A 56 -4.08 -16.60 -4.04
C LYS A 56 -5.32 -17.40 -4.47
N ALA A 57 -6.44 -16.73 -4.72
CA ALA A 57 -7.69 -17.36 -5.22
C ALA A 57 -7.52 -17.92 -6.64
N GLU A 58 -6.69 -17.29 -7.47
CA GLU A 58 -6.27 -17.82 -8.78
C GLU A 58 -5.28 -19.01 -8.69
N GLY A 59 -4.92 -19.44 -7.47
CA GLY A 59 -4.07 -20.60 -7.23
C GLY A 59 -2.57 -20.30 -7.20
N TRP A 60 -2.16 -19.03 -7.16
CA TRP A 60 -0.73 -18.70 -7.13
C TRP A 60 -0.08 -19.17 -5.82
N GLY A 61 1.18 -19.60 -5.91
CA GLY A 61 1.99 -19.97 -4.74
C GLY A 61 2.47 -18.75 -3.96
N LEU A 62 2.62 -18.87 -2.64
CA LEU A 62 3.04 -17.75 -1.77
C LEU A 62 4.40 -17.15 -2.14
N ARG A 63 5.34 -17.98 -2.63
CA ARG A 63 6.65 -17.52 -3.11
C ARG A 63 6.54 -16.72 -4.40
N GLN A 64 5.63 -17.10 -5.29
CA GLN A 64 5.38 -16.39 -6.54
C GLN A 64 4.76 -15.01 -6.26
N ILE A 65 3.75 -14.97 -5.39
CA ILE A 65 3.13 -13.72 -4.93
C ILE A 65 4.20 -12.82 -4.30
N GLY A 66 4.97 -13.35 -3.34
CA GLY A 66 6.04 -12.60 -2.67
C GLY A 66 7.09 -12.05 -3.64
N GLY A 67 7.44 -12.81 -4.68
CA GLY A 67 8.33 -12.35 -5.75
C GLY A 67 7.79 -11.15 -6.54
N GLN A 68 6.48 -11.07 -6.78
CA GLN A 68 5.87 -9.94 -7.48
C GLN A 68 5.75 -8.68 -6.63
N VAL A 69 5.44 -8.84 -5.34
CA VAL A 69 5.20 -7.71 -4.43
C VAL A 69 6.42 -7.31 -3.60
N GLY A 70 7.56 -7.97 -3.79
CA GLY A 70 8.81 -7.68 -3.06
C GLY A 70 8.77 -8.07 -1.59
N LEU A 71 7.94 -9.05 -1.21
CA LEU A 71 7.80 -9.54 0.16
C LEU A 71 8.28 -10.99 0.29
N SER A 72 8.73 -11.37 1.50
CA SER A 72 8.97 -12.79 1.79
C SER A 72 7.65 -13.57 1.78
N HIS A 73 7.69 -14.85 1.42
CA HIS A 73 6.47 -15.69 1.43
C HIS A 73 5.81 -15.73 2.82
N GLU A 74 6.59 -15.55 3.88
CA GLU A 74 6.12 -15.56 5.26
C GLU A 74 5.35 -14.28 5.57
N LYS A 75 5.84 -13.13 5.08
CA LYS A 75 5.11 -11.86 5.19
C LYS A 75 3.82 -11.87 4.38
N VAL A 76 3.83 -12.48 3.19
CA VAL A 76 2.61 -12.69 2.38
C VAL A 76 1.60 -13.54 3.15
N ARG A 77 2.04 -14.68 3.73
CA ARG A 77 1.19 -15.55 4.55
C ARG A 77 0.56 -14.80 5.72
N TYR A 78 1.35 -14.01 6.44
CA TYR A 78 0.89 -13.20 7.57
C TYR A 78 -0.14 -12.16 7.15
N ARG A 79 0.09 -11.41 6.05
CA ARG A 79 -0.86 -10.42 5.54
C ARG A 79 -2.19 -11.04 5.11
N LEU A 80 -2.15 -12.15 4.37
CA LEU A 80 -3.35 -12.90 3.99
C LEU A 80 -4.16 -13.40 5.20
N ALA A 81 -3.47 -13.89 6.25
CA ALA A 81 -4.13 -14.36 7.47
C ALA A 81 -4.78 -13.22 8.26
N GLN A 82 -4.11 -12.07 8.41
CA GLN A 82 -4.70 -10.90 9.07
C GLN A 82 -5.95 -10.40 8.34
N ARG A 83 -5.93 -10.39 7.00
CA ARG A 83 -7.09 -9.99 6.20
C ARG A 83 -8.27 -10.94 6.41
N ALA A 84 -8.03 -12.25 6.39
CA ALA A 84 -9.07 -13.26 6.62
C ALA A 84 -9.70 -13.14 8.03
N GLY A 85 -8.87 -12.89 9.06
CA GLY A 85 -9.37 -12.68 10.43
C GLY A 85 -10.09 -11.33 10.62
N GLY A 86 -9.78 -10.32 9.81
CA GLY A 86 -10.50 -9.04 9.78
C GLY A 86 -11.89 -9.16 9.15
N ASP A 87 -12.02 -9.94 8.07
CA ASP A 87 -13.31 -10.21 7.41
C ASP A 87 -14.27 -11.01 8.34
N GLU A 88 -13.75 -11.95 9.14
CA GLU A 88 -14.55 -12.71 10.13
C GLU A 88 -15.14 -11.80 11.22
N LEU A 89 -14.39 -10.83 11.73
CA LEU A 89 -14.87 -9.87 12.75
C LEU A 89 -15.84 -8.81 12.17
N ALA A 90 -15.73 -8.47 10.88
CA ALA A 90 -16.64 -7.55 10.21
C ALA A 90 -18.01 -8.19 9.90
N GLY A 91 -18.06 -9.52 9.69
CA GLY A 91 -19.28 -10.26 9.39
C GLY A 91 -20.23 -10.47 10.56
N GLU A 92 -19.77 -10.35 11.80
CA GLU A 92 -20.58 -10.54 13.03
C GLU A 92 -21.32 -9.28 13.49
N SER A 93 -21.12 -8.14 12.81
CA SER A 93 -21.74 -6.85 13.15
C SER A 93 -22.85 -6.40 12.18
N SER A 94 -23.39 -7.29 11.36
CA SER A 94 -24.51 -7.01 10.41
C SER A 94 -25.85 -7.58 10.87
#